data_AF-A0A9D5UV64-F1
#
_entry.id   AF-A0A9D5UV64-F1
#
_cell.length_a   1.000
_cell.length_b   1.000
_cell.length_c   1.000
_cell.angle_alpha   90.00
_cell.angle_beta   90.00
_cell.angle_gamma   90.00
#
_symmetry.space_group_name_H-M   'P 1'
#
loop_
_entity.id
_entity.type
_entity.pdbx_description
1 polymer ?
#
loop_
_entity_poly.entity_id
_entity_poly.type
_entity_poly.pdbx_seq_one_letter_code
_entity_poly.pdbx_strand_id
1 'polypeptide(L)'
;MKALSAVQDAAREQRADHLAALLTLAAGQEVAKGACPLAEELSDLLEGRLPESRRVLLLQHLDQCQACYRAWLGGAALLPAQAGGTVVFLSRWREKKLWGSLALAAGLLLIWVQWNPLAPEVGGMVAAAYRTTLADGRLLDQERAATLLPGGETLALGFVGSEANPVRQAYLAGLQSGRERLQGGAGNTVPQGVDSALVYYPLGQWLALLQGSCQLEPPPQVALLRQQAALSGVMLERLRKRESAGDEEARIAVQEVESIRHWLTYAGEEGSSARLCRELQKACTTIHAGFQW
;
A
#
# COMPACT_ATOMS: atom_id res chain seq x y z
N MET A 1 -20.51 28.32 21.25
CA MET A 1 -19.99 27.22 20.42
C MET A 1 -20.89 25.97 20.34
N LYS A 2 -21.94 25.79 21.16
CA LYS A 2 -22.84 24.60 21.09
C LYS A 2 -23.79 24.54 19.88
N ALA A 3 -24.07 25.66 19.21
CA ALA A 3 -25.05 25.71 18.12
C ALA A 3 -24.56 25.07 16.80
N LEU A 4 -23.25 24.94 16.60
CA LEU A 4 -22.68 24.40 15.35
C LEU A 4 -22.65 22.86 15.32
N SER A 5 -22.63 22.16 16.46
CA SER A 5 -22.62 20.69 16.46
C SER A 5 -24.00 20.12 16.09
N ALA A 6 -25.07 20.71 16.62
CA ALA A 6 -26.43 20.26 16.35
C ALA A 6 -26.82 20.31 14.86
N VAL A 7 -26.28 21.29 14.12
CA VAL A 7 -26.51 21.41 12.67
C VAL A 7 -25.74 20.34 11.89
N GLN A 8 -24.56 19.94 12.35
CA GLN A 8 -23.75 18.89 11.70
C GLN A 8 -24.33 17.49 11.93
N ASP A 9 -24.93 17.25 13.10
CA ASP A 9 -25.54 15.96 13.44
C ASP A 9 -26.81 15.71 12.61
N ALA A 10 -27.68 16.72 12.47
CA ALA A 10 -28.87 16.62 11.62
C ALA A 10 -28.54 16.35 10.14
N ALA A 11 -27.45 16.95 9.62
CA ALA A 11 -27.02 16.73 8.24
C ALA A 11 -26.42 15.32 8.01
N ARG A 12 -25.87 14.68 9.05
CA ARG A 12 -25.36 13.30 8.97
C ARG A 12 -26.51 12.29 8.99
N GLU A 13 -27.50 12.51 9.85
CA GLU A 13 -28.69 11.66 9.95
C GLU A 13 -29.47 11.65 8.62
N GLN A 14 -29.70 12.81 8.02
CA GLN A 14 -30.39 12.91 6.73
C GLN A 14 -29.65 12.23 5.57
N ARG A 15 -28.31 12.17 5.61
CA ARG A 15 -27.49 11.44 4.61
C ARG A 15 -27.56 9.93 4.82
N ALA A 16 -27.59 9.47 6.06
CA ALA A 16 -27.72 8.06 6.39
C ALA A 16 -29.08 7.52 5.93
N ASP A 17 -30.16 8.25 6.18
CA ASP A 17 -31.51 7.90 5.75
C ASP A 17 -31.65 7.87 4.22
N HIS A 18 -31.04 8.84 3.53
CA HIS A 18 -31.04 8.88 2.07
C HIS A 18 -30.27 7.69 1.46
N LEU A 19 -29.13 7.30 2.05
CA LEU A 19 -28.39 6.10 1.62
C LEU A 19 -29.19 4.82 1.88
N ALA A 20 -29.83 4.70 3.03
CA ALA A 20 -30.70 3.56 3.33
C ALA A 20 -31.86 3.46 2.33
N ALA A 21 -32.51 4.58 2.00
CA ALA A 21 -33.57 4.63 1.00
C ALA A 21 -33.08 4.20 -0.40
N LEU A 22 -31.91 4.66 -0.83
CA LEU A 22 -31.32 4.26 -2.12
C LEU A 22 -30.96 2.77 -2.15
N LEU A 23 -30.41 2.22 -1.06
CA LEU A 23 -30.11 0.79 -0.95
C LEU A 23 -31.39 -0.07 -0.96
N THR A 24 -32.46 0.42 -0.35
CA THR A 24 -33.75 -0.28 -0.34
C THR A 24 -34.42 -0.26 -1.72
N LEU A 25 -34.31 0.85 -2.45
CA LEU A 25 -34.75 0.96 -3.84
C LEU A 25 -33.93 0.07 -4.79
N ALA A 26 -32.61 -0.03 -4.59
CA ALA A 26 -31.76 -0.92 -5.35
C ALA A 26 -32.06 -2.41 -5.07
N ALA A 27 -32.39 -2.76 -3.83
CA ALA A 27 -32.75 -4.12 -3.45
C ALA A 27 -34.15 -4.56 -3.94
N GLY A 28 -35.03 -3.61 -4.27
CA GLY A 28 -36.42 -3.87 -4.63
C GLY A 28 -36.72 -4.02 -6.13
N GLN A 29 -35.76 -3.79 -7.02
CA GLN A 29 -35.95 -4.02 -8.47
C GLN A 29 -35.77 -5.51 -8.81
N GLU A 30 -36.76 -6.32 -8.47
CA GLU A 30 -36.90 -7.65 -9.06
C GLU A 30 -37.27 -7.51 -10.54
N VAL A 31 -36.26 -7.36 -11.40
CA VAL A 31 -36.41 -7.44 -12.85
C VAL A 31 -36.92 -8.84 -13.20
N ALA A 32 -37.98 -8.89 -14.03
CA ALA A 32 -38.65 -10.12 -14.44
C ALA A 32 -37.64 -11.21 -14.82
N LYS A 33 -37.62 -12.28 -14.03
CA LYS A 33 -36.69 -13.41 -14.15
C LYS A 33 -36.82 -14.04 -15.53
N GLY A 34 -35.86 -13.78 -16.42
CA GLY A 34 -35.56 -14.70 -17.50
C GLY A 34 -35.26 -16.08 -16.92
N ALA A 35 -35.48 -17.14 -17.69
CA ALA A 35 -35.15 -18.50 -17.26
C ALA A 35 -33.68 -18.55 -16.78
N CYS A 36 -33.46 -19.13 -15.59
CA CYS A 36 -32.11 -19.30 -15.06
C CYS A 36 -31.26 -20.12 -16.04
N PRO A 37 -29.97 -19.78 -16.22
CA PRO A 37 -29.08 -20.56 -17.05
C PRO A 37 -28.93 -21.98 -16.52
N LEU A 38 -28.65 -22.90 -17.42
CA LEU A 38 -28.40 -24.30 -17.08
C LEU A 38 -27.10 -24.44 -16.28
N ALA A 39 -27.00 -25.49 -15.46
CA ALA A 39 -25.81 -25.73 -14.64
C ALA A 39 -24.55 -25.93 -15.50
N GLU A 40 -24.72 -26.52 -16.69
CA GLU A 40 -23.69 -26.73 -17.68
C GLU A 40 -23.11 -25.41 -18.19
N GLU A 41 -23.96 -24.40 -18.43
CA GLU A 41 -23.51 -23.07 -18.87
C GLU A 41 -22.73 -22.33 -17.78
N LEU A 42 -23.12 -22.51 -16.50
CA LEU A 42 -22.36 -21.95 -15.37
C LEU A 42 -21.00 -22.65 -15.19
N SER A 43 -20.92 -23.96 -15.47
CA SER A 43 -19.65 -24.69 -15.50
C SER A 43 -18.75 -24.22 -16.65
N ASP A 44 -19.30 -24.05 -17.85
CA ASP A 44 -18.55 -23.53 -19.00
C ASP A 44 -18.07 -22.10 -18.79
N LEU A 45 -18.80 -21.29 -18.02
CA LEU A 45 -18.36 -19.97 -17.57
C LEU A 45 -17.17 -20.05 -16.62
N LEU A 46 -17.21 -20.95 -15.64
CA LEU A 46 -16.11 -21.17 -14.68
C LEU A 46 -14.83 -21.66 -15.37
N GLU A 47 -14.98 -22.53 -16.37
CA GLU A 47 -13.86 -23.08 -17.14
C GLU A 47 -13.38 -22.15 -18.28
N GLY A 48 -14.05 -21.02 -18.51
CA GLY A 48 -13.70 -20.07 -19.57
C GLY A 48 -13.96 -20.57 -20.99
N ARG A 49 -14.78 -21.62 -21.18
CA ARG A 49 -15.09 -22.24 -22.48
C ARG A 49 -16.13 -21.48 -23.30
N LEU A 50 -16.84 -20.54 -22.68
CA LEU A 50 -17.90 -19.78 -23.36
C LEU A 50 -17.36 -18.70 -24.31
N PRO A 51 -18.01 -18.51 -25.48
CA PRO A 51 -17.74 -17.38 -26.36
C PRO A 51 -18.05 -16.05 -25.66
N GLU A 52 -17.32 -14.99 -26.03
CA GLU A 52 -17.35 -13.69 -25.34
C GLU A 52 -18.75 -13.09 -25.22
N SER A 53 -19.56 -13.16 -26.28
CA SER A 53 -20.94 -12.67 -26.28
C SER A 53 -21.83 -13.38 -25.25
N ARG A 54 -21.68 -14.70 -25.08
CA ARG A 54 -22.45 -15.49 -24.11
C ARG A 54 -21.96 -15.26 -22.68
N ARG A 55 -20.65 -15.04 -22.51
CA ARG A 55 -20.01 -14.70 -21.23
C ARG A 55 -20.58 -13.41 -20.65
N VAL A 56 -20.68 -12.36 -21.45
CA VAL A 56 -21.23 -11.06 -21.02
C VAL A 56 -22.68 -11.20 -20.56
N LEU A 57 -23.51 -11.95 -21.30
CA LEU A 57 -24.91 -12.20 -20.94
C LEU A 57 -25.06 -12.96 -19.62
N LEU A 58 -24.24 -13.97 -19.39
CA LEU A 58 -24.26 -14.74 -18.14
C LEU A 58 -23.75 -13.92 -16.95
N LEU A 59 -22.71 -13.10 -17.13
CA LEU A 59 -22.24 -12.19 -16.07
C LEU A 59 -23.32 -11.16 -15.71
N GLN A 60 -24.01 -10.61 -16.71
CA GLN A 60 -25.15 -9.72 -16.48
C GLN A 60 -26.30 -10.41 -15.75
N HIS A 61 -26.57 -11.69 -16.04
CA HIS A 61 -27.56 -12.48 -15.31
C HIS A 61 -27.12 -12.77 -13.86
N LEU A 62 -25.85 -13.07 -13.62
CA LEU A 62 -25.32 -13.33 -12.28
C LEU A 62 -25.41 -12.10 -11.36
N ASP A 63 -25.25 -10.90 -11.93
CA ASP A 63 -25.44 -9.63 -11.22
C ASP A 63 -26.90 -9.45 -10.74
N GLN A 64 -27.86 -9.98 -11.50
CA GLN A 64 -29.30 -9.81 -11.24
C GLN A 64 -29.93 -11.01 -10.51
N CYS A 65 -29.30 -12.19 -10.52
CA CYS A 65 -29.86 -13.42 -9.96
C CYS A 65 -28.97 -14.01 -8.85
N GLN A 66 -29.32 -13.69 -7.60
CA GLN A 66 -28.57 -14.13 -6.42
C GLN A 66 -28.46 -15.67 -6.31
N ALA A 67 -29.47 -16.42 -6.76
CA ALA A 67 -29.44 -17.88 -6.74
C ALA A 67 -28.34 -18.46 -7.66
N CYS A 68 -28.25 -17.95 -8.89
CA CYS A 68 -27.21 -18.34 -9.85
C CYS A 68 -25.82 -17.88 -9.39
N TYR A 69 -25.72 -16.69 -8.79
CA TYR A 69 -24.47 -16.21 -8.20
C TYR A 69 -23.94 -17.12 -7.09
N ARG A 70 -24.80 -17.57 -6.17
CA ARG A 70 -24.43 -18.52 -5.12
C ARG A 70 -24.00 -19.87 -5.68
N ALA A 71 -24.72 -20.39 -6.69
CA ALA A 71 -24.35 -21.64 -7.36
C ALA A 71 -22.98 -21.53 -8.04
N TRP A 72 -22.72 -20.42 -8.72
CA TRP A 72 -21.43 -20.13 -9.35
C TRP A 72 -20.29 -20.04 -8.33
N LEU A 73 -20.47 -19.35 -7.20
CA LEU A 73 -19.48 -19.29 -6.12
C LEU A 73 -19.20 -20.68 -5.51
N GLY A 74 -20.23 -21.52 -5.36
CA GLY A 74 -20.06 -22.90 -4.91
C GLY A 74 -19.20 -23.73 -5.87
N GLY A 75 -19.43 -23.59 -7.18
CA GLY A 75 -18.59 -24.22 -8.20
C GLY A 75 -17.15 -23.68 -8.18
N ALA A 76 -16.98 -22.36 -8.02
CA ALA A 76 -15.67 -21.71 -7.94
C ALA A 76 -14.85 -22.17 -6.72
N ALA A 77 -15.51 -22.41 -5.58
CA ALA A 77 -14.86 -22.90 -4.36
C ALA A 77 -14.40 -24.36 -4.46
N LEU A 78 -15.05 -25.16 -5.32
CA LEU A 78 -14.70 -26.56 -5.57
C LEU A 78 -13.60 -26.72 -6.63
N LEU A 79 -13.30 -25.68 -7.41
CA LEU A 79 -12.13 -25.69 -8.27
C LEU A 79 -10.90 -25.76 -7.35
N PRO A 80 -10.11 -26.85 -7.40
CA PRO A 80 -8.89 -26.92 -6.61
C PRO A 80 -8.03 -25.71 -6.98
N ALA A 81 -7.36 -25.13 -5.99
CA ALA A 81 -6.42 -24.01 -6.14
C ALA A 81 -5.17 -24.37 -6.98
N GLN A 82 -5.34 -25.05 -8.12
CA GLN A 82 -4.33 -25.42 -9.09
C GLN A 82 -4.10 -24.30 -10.14
N ALA A 83 -4.62 -23.10 -9.91
CA ALA A 83 -4.33 -21.91 -10.72
C ALA A 83 -3.03 -21.18 -10.30
N GLY A 84 -2.10 -21.89 -9.65
CA GLY A 84 -0.70 -21.46 -9.47
C GLY A 84 0.26 -22.04 -10.52
N GLY A 85 -0.24 -22.82 -11.47
CA GLY A 85 0.57 -23.40 -12.53
C GLY A 85 -0.26 -23.58 -13.79
N THR A 86 -0.30 -22.56 -14.65
CA THR A 86 -0.68 -22.71 -16.06
C THR A 86 0.37 -23.57 -16.77
N VAL A 87 0.38 -24.86 -16.49
CA VAL A 87 0.85 -25.89 -17.42
C VAL A 87 -0.34 -26.21 -18.33
N VAL A 88 -0.75 -25.20 -19.10
CA VAL A 88 -1.68 -25.41 -20.20
C VAL A 88 -0.94 -26.28 -21.20
N PHE A 89 -1.38 -27.53 -21.32
CA PHE A 89 -1.49 -28.35 -22.53
C PHE A 89 -0.79 -27.80 -23.81
N LEU A 90 0.54 -27.65 -23.76
CA LEU A 90 1.39 -27.20 -24.88
C LEU A 90 2.07 -28.38 -25.59
N SER A 91 1.59 -29.61 -25.40
CA SER A 91 2.22 -30.81 -25.96
C SER A 91 1.91 -31.06 -27.45
N ARG A 92 1.10 -30.21 -28.11
CA ARG A 92 0.77 -30.35 -29.53
C ARG A 92 1.04 -29.15 -30.44
N TRP A 93 1.58 -28.05 -29.93
CA TRP A 93 1.94 -26.86 -30.73
C TRP A 93 3.46 -26.68 -30.91
N ARG A 94 4.16 -27.81 -30.98
CA ARG A 94 5.61 -27.93 -31.04
C ARG A 94 6.13 -27.85 -32.48
N GLU A 95 5.78 -26.82 -33.24
CA GLU A 95 6.45 -26.49 -34.50
C GLU A 95 7.01 -25.07 -34.51
N LYS A 96 8.22 -24.99 -33.94
CA LYS A 96 9.39 -24.24 -34.44
C LYS A 96 9.11 -22.95 -35.24
N LYS A 97 8.79 -21.84 -34.54
CA LYS A 97 9.21 -20.47 -34.95
C LYS A 97 8.87 -19.33 -33.97
N LEU A 98 8.03 -19.55 -32.95
CA LEU A 98 7.55 -18.48 -32.05
C LEU A 98 8.30 -18.27 -30.72
N TRP A 99 9.35 -19.06 -30.43
CA TRP A 99 10.11 -18.91 -29.17
C TRP A 99 11.00 -17.65 -29.14
N GLY A 100 11.39 -17.11 -30.29
CA GLY A 100 12.16 -15.86 -30.35
C GLY A 100 11.34 -14.65 -29.91
N SER A 101 10.04 -14.61 -30.24
CA SER A 101 9.16 -13.46 -29.96
C SER A 101 8.69 -13.41 -28.50
N LEU A 102 8.52 -14.57 -27.83
CA LEU A 102 8.09 -14.59 -26.43
C LEU A 102 9.20 -14.15 -25.46
N ALA A 103 10.46 -14.53 -25.73
CA ALA A 103 11.60 -14.03 -24.95
C ALA A 103 11.81 -12.52 -25.14
N LEU A 104 11.61 -12.02 -26.37
CA LEU A 104 11.65 -10.58 -26.65
C LEU A 104 10.49 -9.81 -25.99
N ALA A 105 9.28 -10.35 -26.01
CA ALA A 105 8.12 -9.72 -25.36
C ALA A 105 8.29 -9.67 -23.83
N ALA A 106 8.79 -10.75 -23.21
CA ALA A 106 9.08 -10.76 -21.78
C ALA A 106 10.21 -9.78 -21.41
N GLY A 107 11.26 -9.68 -22.24
CA GLY A 107 12.32 -8.70 -22.07
C GLY A 107 11.83 -7.25 -22.21
N LEU A 108 10.98 -6.99 -23.21
CA LEU A 108 10.35 -5.67 -23.41
C LEU A 108 9.41 -5.30 -22.26
N LEU A 109 8.69 -6.26 -21.67
CA LEU A 109 7.84 -6.03 -20.50
C LEU A 109 8.67 -5.64 -19.26
N LEU A 110 9.83 -6.28 -19.04
CA LEU A 110 10.72 -5.92 -17.93
C LEU A 110 11.35 -4.54 -18.13
N ILE A 111 11.80 -4.23 -19.35
CA ILE A 111 12.32 -2.89 -19.69
C ILE A 111 11.22 -1.84 -19.54
N TRP A 112 10.00 -2.15 -20.01
CA TRP A 112 8.87 -1.23 -19.90
C TRP A 112 8.49 -1.01 -18.44
N VAL A 113 8.40 -2.03 -17.59
CA VAL A 113 8.15 -1.89 -16.15
C VAL A 113 9.23 -1.05 -15.47
N GLN A 114 10.50 -1.21 -15.87
CA GLN A 114 11.61 -0.44 -15.32
C GLN A 114 11.62 1.03 -15.78
N TRP A 115 11.04 1.33 -16.95
CA TRP A 115 10.98 2.67 -17.54
C TRP A 115 9.60 3.32 -17.45
N ASN A 116 8.60 2.64 -16.86
CA ASN A 116 7.23 3.14 -16.87
C ASN A 116 7.11 4.32 -15.88
N PRO A 117 6.81 5.55 -16.35
CA PRO A 117 6.50 6.66 -15.47
C PRO A 117 5.21 6.44 -14.65
N LEU A 118 4.44 5.39 -14.94
CA LEU A 118 3.29 4.95 -14.16
C LEU A 118 3.67 4.05 -12.97
N ALA A 119 4.94 3.65 -12.82
CA ALA A 119 5.37 2.99 -11.60
C ALA A 119 5.06 3.95 -10.43
N PRO A 120 4.27 3.50 -9.43
CA PRO A 120 3.79 4.41 -8.39
C PRO A 120 4.98 5.08 -7.74
N GLU A 121 4.99 6.41 -7.74
CA GLU A 121 6.02 7.18 -7.05
C GLU A 121 6.12 6.66 -5.60
N VAL A 122 7.35 6.54 -5.08
CA VAL A 122 7.55 6.02 -3.72
C VAL A 122 6.72 6.81 -2.70
N GLY A 123 6.58 8.12 -2.88
CA GLY A 123 5.68 8.94 -2.06
C GLY A 123 4.21 8.49 -2.12
N GLY A 124 3.71 8.08 -3.29
CA GLY A 124 2.37 7.51 -3.45
C GLY A 124 2.20 6.16 -2.75
N MET A 125 3.21 5.30 -2.81
CA MET A 125 3.18 4.02 -2.09
C MET A 125 3.25 4.22 -0.57
N VAL A 126 4.09 5.14 -0.08
CA VAL A 126 4.15 5.50 1.34
C VAL A 126 2.82 6.11 1.79
N ALA A 127 2.22 7.02 1.01
CA ALA A 127 0.90 7.57 1.30
C ALA A 127 -0.20 6.49 1.35
N ALA A 128 -0.13 5.47 0.48
CA ALA A 128 -1.04 4.34 0.54
C ALA A 128 -0.84 3.51 1.83
N ALA A 129 0.40 3.30 2.27
CA ALA A 129 0.71 2.59 3.51
C ALA A 129 0.21 3.35 4.77
N TYR A 130 0.25 4.69 4.74
CA TYR A 130 -0.40 5.51 5.76
C TYR A 130 -1.91 5.27 5.81
N ARG A 131 -2.58 5.27 4.65
CA ARG A 131 -4.04 5.01 4.61
C ARG A 131 -4.39 3.64 5.15
N THR A 132 -3.61 2.59 4.85
CA THR A 132 -3.90 1.25 5.37
C THR A 132 -3.66 1.14 6.86
N THR A 133 -2.63 1.81 7.39
CA THR A 133 -2.33 1.82 8.83
C THR A 133 -3.36 2.61 9.63
N LEU A 134 -3.86 3.72 9.07
CA LEU A 134 -4.85 4.60 9.69
C LEU A 134 -6.31 4.18 9.43
N ALA A 135 -6.55 3.22 8.53
CA ALA A 135 -7.91 2.74 8.20
C ALA A 135 -8.65 2.19 9.43
N ASP A 136 -7.91 1.66 10.40
CA ASP A 136 -8.45 1.15 11.66
C ASP A 136 -8.80 2.27 12.67
N GLY A 137 -8.68 3.54 12.29
CA GLY A 137 -8.97 4.69 13.16
C GLY A 137 -7.94 4.91 14.28
N ARG A 138 -6.81 4.19 14.22
CA ARG A 138 -5.75 4.27 15.23
C ARG A 138 -4.87 5.49 14.96
N LEU A 139 -5.01 6.50 15.81
CA LEU A 139 -4.16 7.69 15.78
C LEU A 139 -3.11 7.60 16.89
N LEU A 140 -1.95 8.21 16.65
CA LEU A 140 -0.95 8.36 17.70
C LEU A 140 -1.30 9.56 18.58
N ASP A 141 -1.27 9.36 19.90
CA ASP A 141 -1.36 10.47 20.85
C ASP A 141 -0.20 11.46 20.64
N GLN A 142 -0.45 12.74 20.90
CA GLN A 142 0.52 13.81 20.68
C GLN A 142 1.84 13.57 21.44
N GLU A 143 1.77 13.05 22.66
CA GLU A 143 2.94 12.73 23.49
C GLU A 143 3.77 11.60 22.87
N ARG A 144 3.13 10.51 22.44
CA ARG A 144 3.81 9.41 21.76
C ARG A 144 4.44 9.90 20.45
N ALA A 145 3.73 10.74 19.70
CA ALA A 145 4.21 11.27 18.44
C ALA A 145 5.43 12.19 18.61
N ALA A 146 5.52 12.90 19.74
CA ALA A 146 6.69 13.71 20.08
C ALA A 146 7.95 12.86 20.27
N THR A 147 7.82 11.61 20.73
CA THR A 147 8.96 10.69 20.90
C THR A 147 9.54 10.14 19.58
N LEU A 148 8.82 10.28 18.46
CA LEU A 148 9.26 9.79 17.15
C LEU A 148 10.39 10.63 16.57
N LEU A 149 10.48 11.92 16.93
CA LEU A 149 11.53 12.79 16.42
C LEU A 149 12.80 12.64 17.26
N PRO A 150 13.95 12.42 16.62
CA PRO A 150 15.22 12.30 17.33
C PRO A 150 15.60 13.67 17.91
N GLY A 151 15.35 13.90 19.20
CA GLY A 151 15.76 15.10 19.95
C GLY A 151 14.64 15.93 20.63
N GLY A 152 13.41 15.39 20.72
CA GLY A 152 12.34 15.94 21.56
C GLY A 152 11.72 17.27 21.10
N GLU A 153 10.80 17.83 21.89
CA GLU A 153 10.04 19.07 21.59
C GLU A 153 10.92 20.30 21.34
N THR A 154 12.19 20.25 21.79
CA THR A 154 13.14 21.36 21.74
C THR A 154 14.04 21.37 20.52
N LEU A 155 13.92 20.41 19.60
CA LEU A 155 14.38 20.63 18.23
C LEU A 155 13.44 21.64 17.59
N ALA A 156 13.69 22.92 17.87
CA ALA A 156 13.60 23.90 16.80
C ALA A 156 14.49 23.34 15.69
N LEU A 157 13.90 22.58 14.77
CA LEU A 157 14.54 22.04 13.58
C LEU A 157 15.38 23.19 13.04
N GLY A 158 16.69 23.09 13.24
CA GLY A 158 17.60 24.23 13.23
C GLY A 158 17.81 24.76 11.81
N PHE A 159 16.76 25.26 11.19
CA PHE A 159 16.76 25.92 9.88
C PHE A 159 17.39 27.32 9.94
N VAL A 160 17.92 27.74 11.10
CA VAL A 160 18.42 29.10 11.33
C VAL A 160 19.93 29.23 11.01
N GLY A 161 20.60 28.18 10.52
CA GLY A 161 21.97 28.24 9.99
C GLY A 161 21.99 28.16 8.46
N SER A 162 22.59 29.14 7.79
CA SER A 162 22.37 29.49 6.38
C SER A 162 22.93 28.56 5.29
N GLU A 163 23.26 27.30 5.59
CA GLU A 163 23.66 26.31 4.57
C GLU A 163 23.13 24.91 4.92
N ALA A 164 21.87 24.82 5.32
CA ALA A 164 21.27 23.55 5.68
C ALA A 164 21.22 22.62 4.44
N ASN A 165 21.98 21.53 4.51
CA ASN A 165 22.06 20.47 3.49
C ASN A 165 20.64 20.08 2.99
N PRO A 166 20.34 20.22 1.68
CA PRO A 166 18.99 20.00 1.14
C PRO A 166 18.51 18.55 1.34
N VAL A 167 19.42 17.58 1.37
CA VAL A 167 19.12 16.17 1.66
C VAL A 167 18.56 16.02 3.06
N ARG A 168 19.22 16.62 4.04
CA ARG A 168 18.80 16.63 5.44
C ARG A 168 17.47 17.36 5.63
N GLN A 169 17.29 18.50 4.98
CA GLN A 169 16.01 19.23 5.03
C GLN A 169 14.86 18.38 4.48
N ALA A 170 15.05 17.71 3.34
CA ALA A 170 14.05 16.83 2.74
C ALA A 170 13.70 15.66 3.67
N TYR A 171 14.70 15.02 4.27
CA TYR A 171 14.51 13.96 5.25
C TYR A 171 13.66 14.40 6.46
N LEU A 172 14.04 15.51 7.10
CA LEU A 172 13.36 16.05 8.27
C LEU A 172 11.93 16.50 7.95
N ALA A 173 11.72 17.14 6.81
CA ALA A 173 10.39 17.50 6.33
C ALA A 173 9.52 16.27 6.07
N GLY A 174 10.11 15.19 5.56
CA GLY A 174 9.46 13.90 5.39
C GLY A 174 9.00 13.30 6.72
N LEU A 175 9.88 13.29 7.73
CA LEU A 175 9.55 12.81 9.08
C LEU A 175 8.42 13.62 9.71
N GLN A 176 8.49 14.95 9.65
CA GLN A 176 7.47 15.82 10.19
C GLN A 176 6.12 15.58 9.51
N SER A 177 6.10 15.53 8.17
CA SER A 177 4.89 15.22 7.41
C SER A 177 4.31 13.86 7.78
N GLY A 178 5.18 12.85 7.96
CA GLY A 178 4.78 11.53 8.42
C GLY A 178 4.14 11.54 9.80
N ARG A 179 4.69 12.31 10.75
CA ARG A 179 4.12 12.49 12.10
C ARG A 179 2.75 13.13 12.06
N GLU A 180 2.60 14.23 11.33
CA GLU A 180 1.33 14.95 11.20
C GLU A 180 0.23 14.03 10.67
N ARG A 181 0.57 13.13 9.72
CA ARG A 181 -0.36 12.10 9.22
C ARG A 181 -0.77 11.10 10.29
N LEU A 182 0.16 10.62 11.12
CA LEU A 182 -0.15 9.69 12.22
C LEU A 182 -1.06 10.31 13.30
N GLN A 183 -1.02 11.64 13.44
CA GLN A 183 -1.85 12.41 14.36
C GLN A 183 -3.24 12.73 13.77
N GLY A 184 -3.58 12.22 12.58
CA GLY A 184 -4.84 12.49 11.90
C GLY A 184 -4.87 13.82 11.13
N GLY A 185 -3.73 14.49 11.00
CA GLY A 185 -3.59 15.66 10.14
C GLY A 185 -3.71 15.27 8.66
N ALA A 186 -4.35 16.13 7.87
CA ALA A 186 -4.33 16.04 6.41
C ALA A 186 -2.94 16.46 5.91
N GLY A 187 -1.92 15.62 6.14
CA GLY A 187 -0.50 15.92 5.97
C GLY A 187 -0.07 16.07 4.50
N ASN A 188 -0.63 17.05 3.81
CA ASN A 188 -0.33 17.41 2.42
C ASN A 188 0.49 18.70 2.31
N THR A 189 0.78 19.37 3.43
CA THR A 189 1.62 20.56 3.44
C THR A 189 3.08 20.14 3.41
N VAL A 190 3.64 20.03 2.21
CA VAL A 190 5.10 20.02 2.02
C VAL A 190 5.60 21.43 2.37
N PRO A 191 6.58 21.59 3.28
CA PRO A 191 7.17 22.89 3.57
C PRO A 191 7.67 23.56 2.28
N GLN A 192 7.40 24.86 2.12
CA GLN A 192 7.87 25.61 0.95
C GLN A 192 9.40 25.55 0.87
N GLY A 193 9.93 25.27 -0.32
CA GLY A 193 11.37 25.17 -0.56
C GLY A 193 11.97 23.77 -0.37
N VAL A 194 11.18 22.78 0.09
CA VAL A 194 11.61 21.38 0.15
C VAL A 194 11.21 20.67 -1.14
N ASP A 195 12.20 20.13 -1.85
CA ASP A 195 11.94 19.26 -2.99
C ASP A 195 11.48 17.88 -2.49
N SER A 196 10.17 17.65 -2.50
CA SER A 196 9.56 16.37 -2.13
C SER A 196 9.92 15.22 -3.10
N ALA A 197 10.48 15.53 -4.27
CA ALA A 197 10.97 14.52 -5.20
C ALA A 197 12.33 13.92 -4.77
N LEU A 198 13.05 14.58 -3.85
CA LEU A 198 14.27 14.02 -3.27
C LEU A 198 13.93 12.73 -2.54
N VAL A 199 14.70 11.66 -2.82
CA VAL A 199 14.53 10.30 -2.27
C VAL A 199 14.44 10.28 -0.73
N TYR A 200 15.04 11.28 -0.08
CA TYR A 200 15.08 11.42 1.37
C TYR A 200 13.76 11.85 1.99
N TYR A 201 12.92 12.60 1.28
CA TYR A 201 11.59 12.99 1.78
C TYR A 201 10.66 11.78 2.02
N PRO A 202 10.42 10.89 1.03
CA PRO A 202 9.61 9.70 1.26
C PRO A 202 10.30 8.70 2.22
N LEU A 203 11.64 8.68 2.29
CA LEU A 203 12.37 7.90 3.30
C LEU A 203 11.98 8.37 4.71
N GLY A 204 12.03 9.68 4.97
CA GLY A 204 11.59 10.26 6.24
C GLY A 204 10.14 9.91 6.57
N GLN A 205 9.22 10.07 5.61
CA GLN A 205 7.82 9.68 5.82
C GLN A 205 7.69 8.19 6.19
N TRP A 206 8.39 7.31 5.50
CA TRP A 206 8.32 5.87 5.76
C TRP A 206 8.89 5.47 7.12
N LEU A 207 10.00 6.08 7.55
CA LEU A 207 10.55 5.82 8.89
C LEU A 207 9.62 6.31 9.99
N ALA A 208 8.99 7.48 9.83
CA ALA A 208 7.95 7.94 10.75
C ALA A 208 6.79 6.93 10.83
N LEU A 209 6.34 6.39 9.70
CA LEU A 209 5.30 5.36 9.65
C LEU A 209 5.72 4.09 10.42
N LEU A 210 6.94 3.58 10.19
CA LEU A 210 7.44 2.38 10.87
C LEU A 210 7.52 2.59 12.37
N GLN A 211 8.18 3.67 12.82
CA GLN A 211 8.34 3.98 14.23
C GLN A 211 6.98 4.20 14.91
N GLY A 212 6.10 4.97 14.27
CA GLY A 212 4.76 5.26 14.77
C GLY A 212 3.90 4.01 14.86
N SER A 213 3.92 3.16 13.83
CA SER A 213 3.19 1.89 13.84
C SER A 213 3.56 1.03 15.05
N CYS A 214 4.85 1.01 15.43
CA CYS A 214 5.34 0.28 16.59
C CYS A 214 4.97 0.86 17.96
N GLN A 215 4.45 2.10 18.00
CA GLN A 215 3.95 2.73 19.23
C GLN A 215 2.41 2.63 19.37
N LEU A 216 1.74 2.06 18.37
CA LEU A 216 0.30 1.80 18.44
C LEU A 216 0.01 0.65 19.41
N GLU A 217 -1.10 0.77 20.14
CA GLU A 217 -1.63 -0.28 21.00
C GLU A 217 -3.00 -0.74 20.45
N PRO A 218 -3.17 -2.02 20.06
CA PRO A 218 -2.15 -3.07 20.02
C PRO A 218 -1.13 -2.88 18.88
N PRO A 219 0.07 -3.52 18.98
CA PRO A 219 1.10 -3.43 17.96
C PRO A 219 0.58 -3.85 16.58
N PRO A 220 1.23 -3.39 15.50
CA PRO A 220 0.74 -3.60 14.15
C PRO A 220 0.79 -5.09 13.80
N GLN A 221 -0.17 -5.52 12.99
CA GLN A 221 -0.20 -6.91 12.52
C GLN A 221 1.06 -7.19 11.67
N VAL A 222 1.62 -8.39 11.81
CA VAL A 222 2.81 -8.83 11.05
C VAL A 222 2.58 -8.70 9.54
N ALA A 223 1.35 -8.93 9.06
CA ALA A 223 0.99 -8.75 7.66
C ALA A 223 1.19 -7.31 7.18
N LEU A 224 0.82 -6.31 7.98
CA LEU A 224 1.00 -4.89 7.66
C LEU A 224 2.50 -4.54 7.59
N LEU A 225 3.31 -5.07 8.51
CA LEU A 225 4.76 -4.88 8.49
C LEU A 225 5.41 -5.57 7.27
N ARG A 226 4.96 -6.77 6.90
CA ARG A 226 5.45 -7.46 5.68
C ARG A 226 5.17 -6.66 4.40
N GLN A 227 4.04 -5.95 4.33
CA GLN A 227 3.77 -5.06 3.20
C GLN A 227 4.83 -3.95 3.06
N GLN A 228 5.44 -3.54 4.17
CA GLN A 228 6.53 -2.55 4.14
C GLN A 228 7.84 -3.09 3.56
N ALA A 229 8.01 -4.42 3.44
CA ALA A 229 9.22 -5.01 2.86
C ALA A 229 9.35 -4.75 1.35
N ALA A 230 8.23 -4.66 0.63
CA ALA A 230 8.24 -4.28 -0.79
C ALA A 230 8.66 -2.81 -0.96
N LEU A 231 8.13 -1.93 -0.10
CA LEU A 231 8.48 -0.51 -0.04
C LEU A 231 9.97 -0.30 0.22
N SER A 232 10.54 -1.02 1.20
CA SER A 232 11.97 -0.92 1.51
C SER A 232 12.82 -1.34 0.32
N GLY A 233 12.42 -2.36 -0.45
CA GLY A 233 13.11 -2.77 -1.67
C GLY A 233 13.24 -1.65 -2.71
N VAL A 234 12.15 -0.90 -2.96
CA VAL A 234 12.16 0.23 -3.90
C VAL A 234 12.99 1.40 -3.38
N MET A 235 12.94 1.67 -2.07
CA MET A 235 13.79 2.70 -1.46
C MET A 235 15.27 2.34 -1.57
N LEU A 236 15.62 1.08 -1.33
CA LEU A 236 16.99 0.56 -1.40
C LEU A 236 17.59 0.73 -2.79
N GLU A 237 16.82 0.43 -3.84
CA GLU A 237 17.27 0.62 -5.22
C GLU A 237 17.60 2.09 -5.51
N ARG A 238 16.75 3.02 -5.07
CA ARG A 238 16.97 4.47 -5.26
C ARG A 238 18.16 4.98 -4.44
N LEU A 239 18.30 4.52 -3.20
CA LEU A 239 19.42 4.89 -2.33
C LEU A 239 20.75 4.34 -2.85
N ARG A 240 20.80 3.08 -3.32
CA ARG A 240 22.01 2.52 -3.95
C ARG A 240 22.43 3.28 -5.20
N LYS A 241 21.47 3.78 -5.99
CA LYS A 241 21.78 4.65 -7.14
C LYS A 241 22.46 5.95 -6.70
N ARG A 242 22.02 6.54 -5.58
CA ARG A 242 22.63 7.74 -4.98
C ARG A 242 24.00 7.45 -4.37
N GLU A 243 24.12 6.34 -3.63
CA GLU A 243 25.39 5.84 -3.08
C GLU A 243 26.42 5.64 -4.20
N SER A 244 26.04 5.02 -5.33
CA SER A 244 26.92 4.84 -6.49
C SER A 244 27.36 6.16 -7.14
N ALA A 245 26.64 7.26 -6.88
CA ALA A 245 27.00 8.61 -7.30
C ALA A 245 27.86 9.36 -6.27
N GLY A 246 28.28 8.71 -5.18
CA GLY A 246 29.12 9.30 -4.13
C GLY A 246 28.36 10.05 -3.04
N ASP A 247 27.05 9.86 -2.92
CA ASP A 247 26.22 10.43 -1.84
C ASP A 247 26.47 9.67 -0.53
N GLU A 248 27.12 10.31 0.44
CA GLU A 248 27.56 9.71 1.71
C GLU A 248 26.36 9.38 2.62
N GLU A 249 25.37 10.26 2.66
CA GLU A 249 24.11 10.06 3.38
C GLU A 249 23.34 8.85 2.82
N ALA A 250 23.42 8.63 1.50
CA ALA A 250 22.83 7.45 0.89
C ALA A 250 23.49 6.16 1.38
N ARG A 251 24.82 6.13 1.55
CA ARG A 251 25.55 4.95 2.06
C ARG A 251 25.05 4.53 3.44
N ILE A 252 24.94 5.49 4.36
CA ILE A 252 24.42 5.25 5.71
C ILE A 252 22.97 4.74 5.63
N ALA A 253 22.13 5.39 4.81
CA ALA A 253 20.74 4.98 4.63
C ALA A 253 20.61 3.58 4.01
N VAL A 254 21.45 3.19 3.04
CA VAL A 254 21.42 1.86 2.42
C VAL A 254 21.61 0.77 3.47
N GLN A 255 22.67 0.87 4.29
CA GLN A 255 22.99 -0.15 5.29
C GLN A 255 21.83 -0.37 6.28
N GLU A 256 21.24 0.71 6.77
CA GLU A 256 20.17 0.61 7.76
C GLU A 256 18.83 0.21 7.13
N VAL A 257 18.53 0.64 5.90
CA VAL A 257 17.32 0.19 5.18
C VAL A 257 17.42 -1.29 4.82
N GLU A 258 18.62 -1.83 4.56
CA GLU A 258 18.85 -3.27 4.40
C GLU A 258 18.55 -4.04 5.70
N SER A 259 19.02 -3.52 6.84
CA SER A 259 18.73 -4.07 8.16
C SER A 259 17.22 -4.07 8.44
N ILE A 260 16.52 -2.96 8.18
CA ILE A 260 15.07 -2.86 8.30
C ILE A 260 14.38 -3.89 7.40
N ARG A 261 14.79 -3.99 6.12
CA ARG A 261 14.21 -4.95 5.17
C ARG A 261 14.39 -6.39 5.63
N HIS A 262 15.56 -6.74 6.17
CA HIS A 262 15.80 -8.05 6.76
C HIS A 262 14.75 -8.33 7.85
N TRP A 263 14.61 -7.43 8.84
CA TRP A 263 13.63 -7.59 9.90
C TRP A 263 12.18 -7.70 9.40
N LEU A 264 11.78 -6.88 8.42
CA LEU A 264 10.43 -6.93 7.85
C LEU A 264 10.15 -8.23 7.08
N THR A 265 11.17 -8.86 6.50
CA THR A 265 11.04 -10.11 5.74
C THR A 265 10.94 -11.32 6.68
N TYR A 266 11.78 -11.37 7.72
CA TYR A 266 11.84 -12.49 8.68
C TYR A 266 10.78 -12.44 9.80
N ALA A 267 9.95 -11.39 9.82
CA ALA A 267 8.97 -11.07 10.86
C ALA A 267 7.93 -12.15 11.24
N GLY A 268 7.83 -13.29 10.54
CA GLY A 268 6.74 -14.24 10.78
C GLY A 268 7.12 -15.71 10.84
N GLU A 269 8.38 -16.03 11.13
CA GLU A 269 8.74 -17.41 11.44
C GLU A 269 8.62 -17.70 12.96
N GLU A 270 9.16 -16.87 13.87
CA GLU A 270 9.11 -17.19 15.32
C GLU A 270 9.10 -15.96 16.27
N GLY A 271 8.99 -14.73 15.75
CA GLY A 271 9.19 -13.50 16.53
C GLY A 271 7.91 -12.85 17.06
N SER A 272 7.89 -12.44 18.33
CA SER A 272 6.86 -11.53 18.84
C SER A 272 6.97 -10.16 18.16
N SER A 273 5.83 -9.55 17.82
CA SER A 273 5.76 -8.19 17.24
C SER A 273 6.53 -7.15 18.06
N ALA A 274 6.58 -7.32 19.39
CA ALA A 274 7.37 -6.48 20.30
C ALA A 274 8.89 -6.57 20.05
N ARG A 275 9.43 -7.76 19.75
CA ARG A 275 10.86 -7.90 19.40
C ARG A 275 11.14 -7.20 18.07
N LEU A 276 10.32 -7.45 17.06
CA LEU A 276 10.44 -6.81 15.76
C LEU A 276 10.40 -5.28 15.88
N CYS A 277 9.46 -4.75 16.65
CA CYS A 277 9.35 -3.30 16.84
C CYS A 277 10.57 -2.69 17.55
N ARG A 278 11.18 -3.38 18.51
CA ARG A 278 12.43 -2.90 19.14
C ARG A 278 13.58 -2.83 18.14
N GLU A 279 13.74 -3.84 17.29
CA GLU A 279 14.81 -3.84 16.28
C GLU A 279 14.56 -2.79 15.19
N LEU A 280 13.31 -2.63 14.74
CA LEU A 280 12.93 -1.57 13.80
C LEU A 280 13.19 -0.19 14.37
N GLN A 281 12.82 0.06 15.64
CA GLN A 281 13.09 1.32 16.32
C GLN A 281 14.59 1.60 16.40
N LYS A 282 15.40 0.59 16.73
CA LYS A 282 16.86 0.71 16.79
C LYS A 282 17.45 1.11 15.43
N ALA A 283 17.07 0.43 14.34
CA ALA A 283 17.54 0.77 13.00
C ALA A 283 17.11 2.18 12.57
N CYS A 284 15.86 2.58 12.87
CA CYS A 284 15.40 3.94 12.61
C CYS A 284 16.22 4.98 13.38
N THR A 285 16.57 4.72 14.66
CA THR A 285 17.42 5.64 15.44
C THR A 285 18.83 5.76 14.88
N THR A 286 19.40 4.70 14.31
CA THR A 286 20.71 4.78 13.64
C THR A 286 20.65 5.68 12.40
N ILE A 287 19.60 5.55 11.58
CA ILE A 287 19.39 6.44 10.41
C ILE A 287 19.28 7.88 10.88
N HIS A 288 18.43 8.14 11.88
CA HIS A 288 18.26 9.47 12.47
C HIS A 288 19.58 10.09 12.90
N ALA A 289 20.42 9.33 13.60
CA ALA A 289 21.75 9.79 14.01
C ALA A 289 22.63 10.13 12.81
N GLY A 290 22.59 9.34 11.74
CA GLY A 290 23.33 9.61 10.50
C GLY A 290 22.97 10.93 9.83
N PHE A 291 21.70 11.35 9.91
CA PHE A 291 21.24 12.64 9.37
C PHE A 291 21.40 13.83 10.34
N GLN A 292 21.89 13.61 11.57
CA GLN A 292 22.10 14.68 12.55
C GLN A 292 23.47 15.34 12.45
N TRP A 293 24.47 14.66 11.89
CA TRP A 293 25.83 15.16 11.72
C TRP A 293 25.99 16.06 10.49
#